data_AF-A0A2N0ZYD3-F1
#
_entry.id   AF-A0A2N0ZYD3-F1
#
_cell.length_a   1.000
_cell.length_b   1.000
_cell.length_c   1.000
_cell.angle_alpha   90.00
_cell.angle_beta   90.00
_cell.angle_gamma   90.00
#
_symmetry.space_group_name_H-M   'P 1'
#
loop_
_entity.id
_entity.type
_entity.pdbx_description
1 polymer ?
#
loop_
_entity_poly.entity_id
_entity_poly.type
_entity_poly.pdbx_seq_one_letter_code
_entity_poly.pdbx_strand_id
1 'polypeptide(L)'
;NALFNELKRLGEWNYINPLLDLRALKYKQPEMGFLKPDEIGLVFEELKKGRNYDAYLISKICISTGCRWGEAETLTGSQLMPGRVTFIHTKGNKRRSVPISEDLYNELPKNSGRLFSNCIKSFKMAINRTAVRLPKGQSTHVLRHTFASHFMMNGGNILVLQQILGHASITDTMKYAHFSPAHLEDAIRLNPLANNGGKVSDHEN
;
A
#
# COMPACT_ATOMS: atom_id res chain seq x y z
N ASN A 1 21.15 7.86 -18.29
CA ASN A 1 20.25 8.98 -18.66
C ASN A 1 20.10 10.04 -17.58
N ALA A 2 19.72 9.73 -16.33
CA ALA A 2 19.51 10.77 -15.30
C ALA A 2 20.75 11.67 -15.04
N LEU A 3 21.95 11.10 -14.93
CA LEU A 3 23.20 11.85 -14.68
C LEU A 3 23.56 12.83 -15.80
N PHE A 4 23.66 12.37 -17.05
CA PHE A 4 24.02 13.21 -18.19
C PHE A 4 22.95 14.26 -18.53
N ASN A 5 21.67 13.93 -18.30
CA ASN A 5 20.60 14.92 -18.44
C ASN A 5 20.70 16.01 -17.37
N GLU A 6 21.09 15.66 -16.14
CA GLU A 6 21.28 16.62 -15.06
C GLU A 6 22.53 17.49 -15.26
N LEU A 7 23.64 16.91 -15.72
CA LEU A 7 24.85 17.66 -16.09
C LEU A 7 24.59 18.63 -17.23
N LYS A 8 23.80 18.24 -18.24
CA LYS A 8 23.38 19.13 -19.32
C LYS A 8 22.46 20.25 -18.81
N ARG A 9 21.54 19.95 -17.88
CA ARG A 9 20.69 20.96 -17.22
C ARG A 9 21.50 21.97 -16.42
N LEU A 10 22.56 21.52 -15.77
CA LEU A 10 23.48 22.36 -14.99
C LEU A 10 24.50 23.12 -15.87
N GLY A 11 24.51 22.88 -17.19
CA GLY A 11 25.45 23.52 -18.12
C GLY A 11 26.86 22.95 -18.11
N GLU A 12 27.10 21.90 -17.31
CA GLU A 12 28.40 21.24 -17.12
C GLU A 12 28.71 20.20 -18.20
N TRP A 13 27.82 20.04 -19.19
CA TRP A 13 27.97 19.04 -20.25
C TRP A 13 27.34 19.47 -21.57
N ASN A 14 28.18 19.62 -22.59
CA ASN A 14 27.79 20.11 -23.92
C ASN A 14 27.85 19.05 -25.03
N TYR A 15 28.22 17.81 -24.72
CA TYR A 15 28.33 16.72 -25.70
C TYR A 15 27.06 15.88 -25.78
N ILE A 16 26.89 15.14 -26.88
CA ILE A 16 25.82 14.16 -27.06
C ILE A 16 25.94 13.10 -25.94
N ASN A 17 24.82 12.79 -25.27
CA ASN A 17 24.81 11.79 -24.20
C ASN A 17 25.19 10.42 -24.80
N PRO A 18 26.33 9.81 -24.41
CA PRO A 18 26.83 8.56 -25.01
C PRO A 18 25.92 7.35 -24.71
N LEU A 19 24.95 7.51 -23.81
CA LEU A 19 23.96 6.48 -23.48
C LEU A 19 22.65 6.62 -24.28
N LEU A 20 22.57 7.56 -25.23
CA LEU A 20 21.36 7.78 -26.06
C LEU A 20 21.00 6.55 -26.91
N ASP A 21 22.00 5.91 -27.52
CA ASP A 21 21.80 4.74 -28.39
C ASP A 21 21.79 3.42 -27.61
N LEU A 22 22.05 3.47 -26.30
CA LEU A 22 21.99 2.28 -25.46
C LEU A 22 20.54 1.99 -25.09
N ARG A 23 20.03 0.86 -25.57
CA ARG A 23 18.74 0.32 -25.18
C ARG A 23 18.74 0.12 -23.66
N ALA A 24 17.81 0.77 -22.97
CA ALA A 24 17.65 0.58 -21.53
C ALA A 24 17.48 -0.91 -21.24
N LEU A 25 18.35 -1.47 -20.39
CA LEU A 25 18.21 -2.83 -19.91
C LEU A 25 16.84 -2.95 -19.25
N LYS A 26 15.95 -3.77 -19.82
CA LYS A 26 14.67 -4.09 -19.21
C LYS A 26 14.95 -4.92 -17.96
N TYR A 27 15.11 -4.25 -16.83
CA TYR A 27 15.09 -4.92 -15.54
C TYR A 27 13.68 -5.47 -15.35
N LYS A 28 13.55 -6.80 -15.28
CA LYS A 28 12.29 -7.43 -14.89
C LYS A 28 12.04 -6.96 -13.45
N GLN A 29 10.98 -6.17 -13.26
CA GLN A 29 10.61 -5.72 -11.93
C GLN A 29 10.40 -6.97 -11.07
N PRO A 30 11.08 -7.10 -9.91
CA PRO A 30 10.89 -8.27 -9.06
C PRO A 30 9.42 -8.37 -8.70
N GLU A 31 8.86 -9.58 -8.77
CA GLU A 31 7.48 -9.81 -8.35
C GLU A 31 7.28 -9.30 -6.92
N MET A 32 6.17 -8.59 -6.73
CA MET A 32 5.83 -7.98 -5.45
C MET A 32 5.28 -9.07 -4.54
N GLY A 33 6.03 -9.42 -3.50
CA GLY A 33 5.59 -10.39 -2.51
C GLY A 33 4.50 -9.80 -1.63
N PHE A 34 3.35 -10.47 -1.58
CA PHE A 34 2.27 -10.21 -0.63
C PHE A 34 1.82 -11.54 -0.02
N LEU A 35 1.19 -11.50 1.15
CA LEU A 35 0.78 -12.70 1.88
C LEU A 35 -0.58 -13.20 1.38
N LYS A 36 -0.69 -14.52 1.17
CA LYS A 36 -1.97 -15.21 0.95
C LYS A 36 -2.77 -15.35 2.25
N PRO A 37 -4.09 -15.61 2.21
CA PRO A 37 -4.92 -15.77 3.41
C PRO A 37 -4.33 -16.73 4.45
N ASP A 38 -3.86 -17.91 4.02
CA ASP A 38 -3.27 -18.91 4.92
C ASP A 38 -1.94 -18.43 5.55
N GLU A 39 -1.13 -17.71 4.76
CA GLU A 39 0.15 -17.15 5.22
C GLU A 39 -0.05 -16.02 6.24
N ILE A 40 -1.12 -15.22 6.08
CA ILE A 40 -1.49 -14.19 7.07
C ILE A 40 -1.74 -14.87 8.42
N GLY A 41 -2.55 -15.93 8.46
CA GLY A 41 -2.81 -16.69 9.68
C GLY A 41 -1.51 -17.17 10.35
N LEU A 42 -0.63 -17.83 9.58
CA LEU A 42 0.65 -18.34 10.08
C LEU A 42 1.55 -17.24 10.67
N VAL A 43 1.68 -16.11 9.98
CA VAL A 43 2.50 -14.99 10.45
C VAL A 43 1.94 -14.38 11.73
N PHE A 44 0.62 -14.19 11.81
CA PHE A 44 -0.02 -13.60 13.00
C PHE A 44 0.02 -14.54 14.21
N GLU A 45 -0.08 -15.86 14.01
CA GLU A 45 0.12 -16.83 15.09
C GLU A 45 1.57 -16.83 15.61
N GLU A 46 2.57 -16.74 14.73
CA GLU A 46 3.96 -16.60 15.17
C GLU A 46 4.25 -15.27 15.87
N LEU A 47 3.60 -14.18 15.45
CA LEU A 47 3.71 -12.88 16.11
C LEU A 47 3.12 -12.91 17.53
N LYS A 48 1.98 -13.58 17.74
CA LYS A 48 1.38 -13.77 19.07
C LYS A 48 2.28 -14.52 20.05
N LYS A 49 3.04 -15.51 19.55
CA LYS A 49 4.01 -16.28 20.36
C LYS A 49 5.27 -15.47 20.69
N GLY A 50 5.49 -14.34 20.02
CA GLY A 50 6.66 -13.50 20.19
C GLY A 50 6.69 -12.79 21.55
N ARG A 51 7.90 -12.53 22.07
CA ARG A 51 8.08 -11.76 23.32
C ARG A 51 7.69 -10.27 23.19
N ASN A 52 7.68 -9.73 21.98
CA ASN A 52 7.34 -8.34 21.71
C ASN A 52 5.97 -8.27 21.03
N TYR A 53 4.95 -7.95 21.82
CA TYR A 53 3.56 -7.85 21.36
C TYR A 53 3.32 -6.62 20.47
N ASP A 54 4.16 -5.59 20.55
CA ASP A 54 4.05 -4.41 19.66
C ASP A 54 4.19 -4.81 18.20
N ALA A 55 5.01 -5.83 17.88
CA ALA A 55 5.14 -6.32 16.51
C ALA A 55 3.82 -6.91 15.99
N TYR A 56 3.03 -7.55 16.85
CA TYR A 56 1.71 -8.07 16.53
C TYR A 56 0.73 -6.90 16.26
N LEU A 57 0.65 -5.93 17.17
CA LEU A 57 -0.23 -4.76 17.03
C LEU A 57 0.11 -3.88 15.82
N ILE A 58 1.39 -3.60 15.59
CA ILE A 58 1.86 -2.88 14.40
C ILE A 58 1.50 -3.66 13.13
N SER A 59 1.62 -4.99 13.14
CA SER A 59 1.24 -5.80 11.99
C SER A 59 -0.26 -5.70 11.70
N LYS A 60 -1.13 -5.68 12.74
CA LYS A 60 -2.57 -5.42 12.59
C LYS A 60 -2.84 -4.05 11.96
N ILE A 61 -2.15 -3.00 12.41
CA ILE A 61 -2.30 -1.66 11.82
C ILE A 61 -1.88 -1.67 10.34
N CYS A 62 -0.70 -2.23 10.02
CA CYS A 62 -0.18 -2.27 8.66
C CYS A 62 -1.09 -3.04 7.71
N ILE A 63 -1.58 -4.22 8.10
CA ILE A 63 -2.44 -5.03 7.24
C ILE A 63 -3.86 -4.46 7.12
N SER A 64 -4.32 -3.65 8.08
CA SER A 64 -5.65 -3.02 8.03
C SER A 64 -5.67 -1.68 7.30
N THR A 65 -4.51 -1.00 7.16
CA THR A 65 -4.45 0.38 6.64
C THR A 65 -3.51 0.57 5.46
N GLY A 66 -2.64 -0.41 5.16
CA GLY A 66 -1.62 -0.27 4.12
C GLY A 66 -0.51 0.74 4.45
N CYS A 67 -0.36 1.16 5.72
CA CYS A 67 0.73 2.03 6.11
C CYS A 67 2.09 1.31 6.00
N ARG A 68 3.16 2.09 5.88
CA ARG A 68 4.53 1.53 5.97
C ARG A 68 4.79 1.10 7.41
N TRP A 69 5.63 0.09 7.60
CA TRP A 69 6.04 -0.36 8.94
C TRP A 69 6.52 0.81 9.81
N GLY A 70 7.43 1.64 9.27
CA GLY A 70 7.99 2.77 10.00
C GLY A 70 6.93 3.78 10.44
N GLU A 71 5.88 4.00 9.65
CA GLU A 71 4.79 4.93 10.01
C GLU A 71 3.98 4.42 11.21
N ALA A 72 3.75 3.10 11.29
CA ALA A 72 3.09 2.48 12.43
C ALA A 72 4.02 2.38 13.66
N GLU A 73 5.30 2.06 13.47
CA GLU A 73 6.27 1.94 14.56
C GLU A 73 6.56 3.27 15.26
N THR A 74 6.40 4.40 14.55
CA THR A 74 6.56 5.75 15.12
C THR A 74 5.23 6.40 15.48
N LEU A 75 4.12 5.66 15.48
CA LEU A 75 2.80 6.20 15.78
C LEU A 75 2.73 6.74 17.22
N THR A 76 2.13 7.91 17.38
CA THR A 76 1.85 8.54 18.69
C THR A 76 0.37 8.51 19.03
N GLY A 77 0.01 8.64 20.31
CA GLY A 77 -1.39 8.68 20.75
C GLY A 77 -2.22 9.77 20.08
N SER A 78 -1.62 10.94 19.81
CA SER A 78 -2.29 12.05 19.10
C SER A 78 -2.69 11.73 17.66
N GLN A 79 -2.11 10.69 17.05
CA GLN A 79 -2.43 10.23 15.70
C GLN A 79 -3.54 9.17 15.69
N LEU A 80 -3.96 8.69 16.86
CA LEU A 80 -4.95 7.64 17.04
C LEU A 80 -6.25 8.23 17.60
N MET A 81 -7.32 8.17 16.82
CA MET A 81 -8.66 8.63 17.22
C MET A 81 -9.66 7.46 17.09
N PRO A 82 -10.81 7.51 17.77
CA PRO A 82 -11.88 6.53 17.54
C PRO A 82 -12.21 6.41 16.05
N GLY A 83 -12.17 5.17 15.54
CA GLY A 83 -12.45 4.83 14.14
C GLY A 83 -11.42 5.28 13.08
N ARG A 84 -10.29 5.91 13.43
CA ARG A 84 -9.28 6.32 12.43
C ARG A 84 -7.86 6.47 12.98
N VAL A 85 -6.87 6.29 12.11
CA VAL A 85 -5.46 6.58 12.37
C VAL A 85 -4.91 7.57 11.33
N THR A 86 -4.11 8.53 11.79
CA THR A 86 -3.55 9.59 10.93
C THR A 86 -2.05 9.39 10.73
N PHE A 87 -1.62 9.16 9.49
CA PHE A 87 -0.21 9.04 9.14
C PHE A 87 0.34 10.34 8.57
N ILE A 88 1.56 10.71 8.99
CA ILE A 88 2.24 11.94 8.57
C ILE A 88 3.46 11.55 7.73
N HIS A 89 3.52 11.98 6.47
CA HIS A 89 4.69 11.74 5.63
C HIS A 89 5.84 12.68 6.00
N THR A 90 7.04 12.12 6.15
CA THR A 90 8.27 12.86 6.47
C THR A 90 8.73 13.79 5.35
N LYS A 91 8.46 13.46 4.07
CA LYS A 91 8.69 14.36 2.94
C LYS A 91 7.40 15.12 2.58
N GLY A 92 7.37 16.41 2.89
CA GLY A 92 6.30 17.33 2.47
C GLY A 92 5.10 17.43 3.41
N ASN A 93 5.16 16.87 4.62
CA ASN A 93 4.13 16.99 5.67
C ASN A 93 2.69 16.62 5.23
N LYS A 94 2.55 15.81 4.17
CA LYS A 94 1.25 15.35 3.70
C LYS A 94 0.67 14.38 4.73
N ARG A 95 -0.49 14.71 5.28
CA ARG A 95 -1.22 13.87 6.23
C ARG A 95 -2.27 13.05 5.50
N ARG A 96 -2.48 11.81 5.92
CA ARG A 96 -3.61 11.00 5.48
C ARG A 96 -4.24 10.29 6.67
N SER A 97 -5.56 10.26 6.71
CA SER A 97 -6.31 9.54 7.72
C SER A 97 -6.92 8.30 7.10
N VAL A 98 -6.74 7.15 7.74
CA VAL A 98 -7.29 5.87 7.28
C VAL A 98 -8.25 5.36 8.36
N PRO A 99 -9.49 4.99 8.00
CA PRO A 99 -10.43 4.42 8.95
C PRO A 99 -9.94 3.07 9.47
N ILE A 100 -10.22 2.78 10.73
CA ILE A 100 -9.95 1.48 11.38
C ILE A 100 -11.20 1.01 12.12
N SER A 101 -11.32 -0.29 12.34
CA SER A 101 -12.43 -0.84 13.13
C SER A 101 -12.33 -0.43 14.60
N GLU A 102 -13.47 -0.43 15.28
CA GLU A 102 -13.56 -0.16 16.72
C GLU A 102 -12.77 -1.21 17.51
N ASP A 103 -12.84 -2.49 17.10
CA ASP A 103 -12.07 -3.58 17.71
C ASP A 103 -10.56 -3.34 17.63
N LEU A 104 -10.07 -2.93 16.45
CA LEU A 104 -8.66 -2.60 16.30
C LEU A 104 -8.31 -1.40 17.17
N TYR A 105 -9.11 -0.33 17.14
CA TYR A 105 -8.89 0.83 18.00
C TYR A 105 -8.77 0.41 19.46
N ASN A 106 -9.70 -0.37 20.00
CA ASN A 106 -9.74 -0.76 21.41
C ASN A 106 -8.55 -1.62 21.86
N GLU A 107 -7.95 -2.39 20.96
CA GLU A 107 -6.76 -3.18 21.28
C GLU A 107 -5.46 -2.35 21.34
N LEU A 108 -5.41 -1.18 20.68
CA LEU A 108 -4.21 -0.37 20.62
C LEU A 108 -3.98 0.43 21.93
N PRO A 109 -2.72 0.59 22.37
CA PRO A 109 -2.39 1.38 23.55
C PRO A 109 -2.81 2.86 23.38
N LYS A 110 -3.23 3.49 24.49
CA LYS A 110 -3.79 4.87 24.51
C LYS A 110 -2.84 5.90 25.12
N ASN A 111 -1.54 5.66 25.02
CA ASN A 111 -0.53 6.53 25.63
C ASN A 111 -0.39 7.86 24.86
N SER A 112 -0.19 8.98 25.56
CA SER A 112 -0.03 10.30 24.93
C SER A 112 1.24 10.41 24.07
N GLY A 113 2.28 9.61 24.38
CA GLY A 113 3.56 9.58 23.68
C GLY A 113 3.58 8.60 22.50
N ARG A 114 4.78 8.07 22.23
CA ARG A 114 4.96 6.99 21.25
C ARG A 114 4.25 5.73 21.74
N LEU A 115 3.51 5.08 20.85
CA LEU A 115 2.67 3.92 21.19
C LEU A 115 3.44 2.61 21.25
N PHE A 116 4.53 2.48 20.49
CA PHE A 116 5.25 1.21 20.31
C PHE A 116 6.76 1.35 20.40
N SER A 117 7.43 0.28 20.78
CA SER A 117 8.88 0.14 20.70
C SER A 117 9.34 -0.13 19.25
N ASN A 118 10.63 0.04 18.99
CA ASN A 118 11.21 -0.49 17.75
C ASN A 118 11.13 -2.02 17.78
N CYS A 119 10.47 -2.62 16.79
CA CYS A 119 10.19 -4.06 16.79
C CYS A 119 10.22 -4.70 15.40
N ILE A 120 10.71 -3.99 14.37
CA ILE A 120 10.88 -4.54 13.01
C ILE A 120 11.70 -5.85 13.00
N LYS A 121 12.68 -5.98 13.90
CA LYS A 121 13.48 -7.21 14.03
C LYS A 121 12.61 -8.38 14.49
N SER A 122 11.73 -8.18 15.47
CA SER A 122 10.79 -9.19 15.95
C SER A 122 9.85 -9.64 14.83
N PHE A 123 9.36 -8.71 14.01
CA PHE A 123 8.55 -9.06 12.84
C PHE A 123 9.31 -9.88 11.80
N LYS A 124 10.53 -9.47 11.45
CA LYS A 124 11.39 -10.25 10.55
C LYS A 124 11.67 -11.66 11.08
N MET A 125 11.92 -11.78 12.38
CA MET A 125 12.12 -13.07 13.03
C MET A 125 10.87 -13.95 12.99
N ALA A 126 9.69 -13.38 13.23
CA ALA A 126 8.42 -14.11 13.12
C ALA A 126 8.22 -14.66 11.70
N ILE A 127 8.39 -13.83 10.66
CA ILE A 127 8.34 -14.30 9.27
C ILE A 127 9.34 -15.44 9.02
N ASN A 128 10.59 -15.30 9.47
CA ASN A 128 11.61 -16.32 9.26
C ASN A 128 11.32 -17.66 9.96
N ARG A 129 10.47 -17.66 11.00
CA ARG A 129 10.01 -18.88 11.69
C ARG A 129 8.83 -19.55 10.99
N THR A 130 8.20 -18.88 10.03
CA THR A 130 7.15 -19.45 9.20
C THR A 130 7.71 -20.10 7.93
N ALA A 131 6.86 -20.85 7.23
CA ALA A 131 7.17 -21.36 5.90
C ALA A 131 7.10 -20.27 4.79
N VAL A 132 6.68 -19.04 5.13
CA VAL A 132 6.52 -17.95 4.16
C VAL A 132 7.87 -17.58 3.56
N ARG A 133 7.89 -17.38 2.24
CA ARG A 133 9.09 -16.98 1.48
C ARG A 133 8.84 -15.64 0.82
N LEU A 134 9.54 -14.61 1.30
CA LEU A 134 9.46 -13.27 0.74
C LEU A 134 10.71 -12.94 -0.07
N PRO A 135 10.58 -12.16 -1.16
CA PRO A 135 11.74 -11.62 -1.86
C PRO A 135 12.63 -10.80 -0.92
N LYS A 136 13.95 -10.86 -1.14
CA LYS A 136 14.93 -10.15 -0.30
C LYS A 136 14.57 -8.66 -0.20
N GLY A 137 14.57 -8.15 1.04
CA GLY A 137 14.33 -6.73 1.33
C GLY A 137 12.86 -6.29 1.35
N GLN A 138 11.89 -7.16 1.04
CA GLN A 138 10.47 -6.77 0.97
C GLN A 138 9.72 -6.88 2.31
N SER A 139 10.33 -7.44 3.36
CA SER A 139 9.63 -7.69 4.63
C SER A 139 9.00 -6.41 5.23
N THR A 140 9.65 -5.25 5.11
CA THR A 140 9.12 -3.98 5.67
C THR A 140 7.88 -3.45 4.95
N HIS A 141 7.60 -3.95 3.74
CA HIS A 141 6.49 -3.51 2.89
C HIS A 141 5.49 -4.63 2.59
N VAL A 142 5.77 -5.87 3.01
CA VAL A 142 4.93 -7.03 2.70
C VAL A 142 3.49 -6.84 3.18
N LEU A 143 3.29 -6.31 4.39
CA LEU A 143 1.94 -6.09 4.93
C LEU A 143 1.18 -4.99 4.16
N ARG A 144 1.89 -3.96 3.70
CA ARG A 144 1.31 -2.91 2.84
C ARG A 144 0.93 -3.47 1.47
N HIS A 145 1.77 -4.31 0.88
CA HIS A 145 1.47 -5.01 -0.36
C HIS A 145 0.29 -5.97 -0.19
N THR A 146 0.25 -6.68 0.93
CA THR A 146 -0.86 -7.56 1.32
C THR A 146 -2.16 -6.79 1.39
N PHE A 147 -2.23 -5.70 2.16
CA PHE A 147 -3.40 -4.84 2.20
C PHE A 147 -3.83 -4.38 0.80
N ALA A 148 -2.90 -3.86 0.00
CA ALA A 148 -3.19 -3.29 -1.31
C ALA A 148 -3.67 -4.34 -2.32
N SER A 149 -3.04 -5.51 -2.36
CA SER A 149 -3.43 -6.63 -3.22
C SER A 149 -4.83 -7.12 -2.86
N HIS A 150 -5.06 -7.43 -1.58
CA HIS A 150 -6.38 -7.91 -1.11
C HIS A 150 -7.47 -6.86 -1.27
N PHE A 151 -7.17 -5.58 -1.06
CA PHE A 151 -8.12 -4.49 -1.30
C PHE A 151 -8.59 -4.47 -2.76
N MET A 152 -7.66 -4.63 -3.72
CA MET A 152 -8.02 -4.70 -5.14
C MET A 152 -8.74 -6.01 -5.50
N MET A 153 -8.30 -7.16 -4.96
CA MET A 153 -8.97 -8.45 -5.15
C MET A 153 -10.43 -8.41 -4.71
N ASN A 154 -10.72 -7.66 -3.65
CA ASN A 154 -12.06 -7.49 -3.10
C ASN A 154 -12.90 -6.41 -3.84
N GLY A 155 -12.49 -6.00 -5.04
CA GLY A 155 -13.21 -5.01 -5.85
C GLY A 155 -13.02 -3.55 -5.41
N GLY A 156 -11.98 -3.27 -4.62
CA GLY A 156 -11.69 -1.92 -4.15
C GLY A 156 -11.36 -0.94 -5.29
N ASN A 157 -11.74 0.32 -5.11
CA ASN A 157 -11.46 1.36 -6.09
C ASN A 157 -9.98 1.81 -6.05
N ILE A 158 -9.28 1.75 -7.19
CA ILE A 158 -7.85 2.05 -7.29
C ILE A 158 -7.48 3.49 -6.87
N LEU A 159 -8.39 4.47 -7.08
CA LEU A 159 -8.19 5.86 -6.65
C LEU A 159 -8.30 5.99 -5.13
N VAL A 160 -9.22 5.25 -4.51
CA VAL A 160 -9.34 5.17 -3.05
C VAL A 160 -8.10 4.52 -2.47
N LEU A 161 -7.60 3.44 -3.08
CA LEU A 161 -6.35 2.81 -2.68
C LEU A 161 -5.16 3.78 -2.76
N GLN A 162 -5.06 4.59 -3.81
CA GLN A 162 -4.02 5.61 -3.96
C GLN A 162 -4.02 6.59 -2.76
N GLN A 163 -5.21 7.05 -2.35
CA GLN A 163 -5.38 7.96 -1.21
C GLN A 163 -5.01 7.28 0.11
N ILE A 164 -5.49 6.05 0.35
CA ILE A 164 -5.17 5.26 1.56
C ILE A 164 -3.66 5.03 1.69
N LEU A 165 -3.01 4.66 0.59
CA LEU A 165 -1.57 4.42 0.54
C LEU A 165 -0.74 5.71 0.59
N GLY A 166 -1.35 6.86 0.29
CA GLY A 166 -0.67 8.16 0.22
C GLY A 166 0.29 8.26 -0.96
N HIS A 167 -0.02 7.62 -2.09
CA HIS A 167 0.81 7.71 -3.29
C HIS A 167 0.62 9.05 -4.00
N ALA A 168 1.73 9.71 -4.33
CA ALA A 168 1.70 11.00 -5.02
C ALA A 168 1.22 10.87 -6.47
N SER A 169 1.59 9.77 -7.14
CA SER A 169 1.16 9.46 -8.50
C SER A 169 0.33 8.19 -8.52
N ILE A 170 -0.71 8.16 -9.36
CA ILE A 170 -1.49 6.95 -9.61
C ILE A 170 -0.62 5.82 -10.16
N THR A 171 0.46 6.13 -10.88
CA THR A 171 1.41 5.16 -11.43
C THR A 171 2.01 4.24 -10.35
N ASP A 172 2.19 4.75 -9.13
CA ASP A 172 2.71 3.97 -8.00
C ASP A 172 1.70 2.93 -7.50
N THR A 173 0.40 3.22 -7.68
CA THR A 173 -0.71 2.33 -7.29
C THR A 173 -1.08 1.36 -8.41
N MET A 174 -0.86 1.73 -9.68
CA MET A 174 -1.21 0.90 -10.85
C MET A 174 -0.59 -0.50 -10.82
N LYS A 175 0.50 -0.71 -10.08
CA LYS A 175 1.07 -2.05 -9.85
C LYS A 175 0.10 -3.04 -9.19
N TYR A 176 -0.96 -2.59 -8.52
CA TYR A 176 -1.98 -3.46 -7.93
C TYR A 176 -3.21 -3.63 -8.82
N ALA A 177 -3.31 -2.91 -9.95
CA ALA A 177 -4.52 -2.90 -10.78
C ALA A 177 -4.88 -4.28 -11.34
N HIS A 178 -3.87 -5.12 -11.63
CA HIS A 178 -4.06 -6.48 -12.13
C HIS A 178 -4.72 -7.44 -11.13
N PHE A 179 -4.83 -7.06 -9.85
CA PHE A 179 -5.60 -7.81 -8.85
C PHE A 179 -7.09 -7.48 -8.88
N SER A 180 -7.50 -6.40 -9.56
CA SER A 180 -8.91 -6.06 -9.67
C SER A 180 -9.65 -7.18 -10.40
N PRO A 181 -10.80 -7.65 -9.87
CA PRO A 181 -11.68 -8.51 -10.64
C PRO A 181 -12.07 -7.81 -11.95
N ALA A 182 -12.10 -8.58 -13.03
CA ALA A 182 -12.54 -8.08 -14.33
C ALA A 182 -14.06 -7.92 -14.30
N HIS A 183 -14.53 -6.67 -14.42
CA HIS A 183 -15.96 -6.35 -14.47
C HIS A 183 -16.34 -5.75 -15.82
N LEU A 184 -15.89 -6.35 -16.93
CA LEU A 184 -16.24 -5.83 -18.25
C LEU A 184 -17.76 -5.83 -18.49
N GLU A 185 -18.48 -6.77 -17.88
CA GLU A 185 -19.96 -6.83 -17.92
C GLU A 185 -20.64 -5.65 -17.18
N ASP A 186 -19.95 -4.99 -16.24
CA ASP A 186 -20.50 -3.80 -15.59
C ASP A 186 -20.73 -2.66 -16.58
N ALA A 187 -20.07 -2.65 -17.75
CA ALA A 187 -20.37 -1.68 -18.80
C ALA A 187 -21.83 -1.78 -19.29
N ILE A 188 -22.42 -2.98 -19.30
CA ILE A 188 -23.83 -3.19 -19.66
C ILE A 188 -24.76 -2.70 -18.53
N ARG A 189 -24.36 -2.89 -17.28
CA ARG A 189 -25.17 -2.50 -16.10
C ARG A 189 -25.08 -1.01 -15.75
N LEU A 190 -23.92 -0.40 -15.97
CA LEU A 190 -23.59 0.96 -15.52
C LEU A 190 -23.62 2.00 -16.65
N ASN A 191 -23.91 1.61 -17.90
CA ASN A 191 -24.09 2.60 -18.95
C ASN A 191 -25.31 3.49 -18.65
N PRO A 192 -25.32 4.74 -19.14
CA PRO A 192 -26.38 5.69 -18.85
C PRO A 192 -27.78 5.29 -19.37
N LEU A 193 -27.87 4.33 -20.31
CA LEU A 193 -29.16 3.81 -20.81
C LEU A 193 -29.78 2.76 -19.87
N ALA A 194 -28.97 2.09 -19.05
CA ALA A 194 -29.46 1.03 -18.16
C ALA A 194 -30.20 1.55 -16.91
N ASN A 195 -29.89 2.77 -16.44
CA ASN A 195 -30.35 3.27 -15.13
C ASN A 195 -31.16 4.57 -15.16
N ASN A 196 -31.57 5.07 -16.33
CA ASN A 196 -32.52 6.18 -16.43
C ASN A 196 -33.63 5.87 -17.44
N GLY A 197 -34.86 6.20 -17.07
CA GLY A 197 -36.02 6.30 -17.97
C GLY A 197 -35.87 7.42 -19.01
N GLY A 198 -34.74 7.46 -19.70
CA GLY A 198 -34.55 8.21 -20.92
C GLY A 198 -35.37 7.52 -22.00
N LYS A 199 -36.63 7.96 -22.15
CA LYS A 199 -37.33 7.86 -23.43
C LYS A 199 -36.38 8.44 -24.47
N VAL A 200 -35.73 7.56 -25.23
CA VAL A 200 -35.36 7.91 -26.59
C VAL A 200 -36.73 8.04 -27.27
N SER A 201 -37.19 9.28 -27.42
CA SER A 201 -38.36 9.56 -28.22
C SER A 201 -37.98 9.19 -29.65
N ASP A 202 -38.37 8.00 -30.07
CA ASP A 202 -38.38 7.61 -31.47
C ASP A 202 -39.37 8.55 -32.18
N HIS A 203 -38.84 9.63 -32.75
CA HIS A 203 -39.54 10.34 -33.80
C HIS A 203 -39.38 9.52 -35.08
N GLU A 204 -40.27 8.54 -35.26
CA GLU A 204 -40.54 7.98 -36.58
C GLU A 204 -41.21 9.06 -37.44
N ASN A 205 -40.59 9.35 -38.59
CA ASN A 205 -41.17 10.11 -39.71
C ASN A 205 -42.05 9.20 -40.56
#